data_AF-A0A3D3S5E9-F1
#
_entry.id   AF-A0A3D3S5E9-F1
#
_cell.length_a   1.000
_cell.length_b   1.000
_cell.length_c   1.000
_cell.angle_alpha   90.00
_cell.angle_beta   90.00
_cell.angle_gamma   90.00
#
_symmetry.space_group_name_H-M   'P 1'
#
loop_
_entity.id
_entity.type
_entity.pdbx_description
1 polymer ?
#
loop_
_entity_poly.entity_id
_entity_poly.type
_entity_poly.pdbx_seq_one_letter_code
_entity_poly.pdbx_strand_id
1 'polypeptide(L)'
;AGTGDYYTRQAGEIGRSLKVAVLLKLRNAKADGLGLPLPAGVVRVYQRDSAGGTQFVGEDRIDHTPENESAELTLGQAFDVTARKTQTDFRVLSTGKDERRQYESAYRIEIKNAKKAAVTVTVLEPIAGDWRMIDSSLAHEKVAAHTARWRVTVPAGGSQTLTYRVRVHL
;
A
#
# COMPACT_ATOMS: atom_id res chain seq x y z
N ALA A 1 -17.92 4.28 -3.92
CA ALA A 1 -17.31 4.01 -5.24
C ALA A 1 -16.20 3.00 -5.04
N GLY A 2 -16.23 1.87 -5.75
CA GLY A 2 -15.29 0.76 -5.55
C GLY A 2 -13.85 1.13 -5.90
N THR A 3 -12.90 0.60 -5.13
CA THR A 3 -11.45 0.68 -5.35
C THR A 3 -11.09 0.09 -6.72
N GLY A 4 -11.01 0.93 -7.76
CA GLY A 4 -10.54 0.52 -9.09
C GLY A 4 -11.23 1.19 -10.30
N ASP A 5 -12.38 1.85 -10.09
CA ASP A 5 -13.18 2.41 -11.21
C ASP A 5 -12.46 3.58 -11.95
N TYR A 6 -11.54 4.25 -11.26
CA TYR A 6 -10.82 5.41 -11.76
C TYR A 6 -9.75 5.10 -12.83
N TYR A 7 -9.48 3.83 -13.15
CA TYR A 7 -8.62 3.44 -14.26
C TYR A 7 -9.31 3.53 -15.63
N THR A 8 -10.64 3.55 -15.64
CA THR A 8 -11.46 3.46 -16.85
C THR A 8 -12.27 4.73 -17.12
N ARG A 9 -12.12 5.73 -16.24
CA ARG A 9 -12.86 6.98 -16.29
C ARG A 9 -11.97 8.14 -15.90
N GLN A 10 -12.34 9.32 -16.37
CA GLN A 10 -11.75 10.56 -15.89
C GLN A 10 -12.14 10.76 -14.42
N ALA A 11 -11.14 10.94 -13.59
CA ALA A 11 -11.26 11.28 -12.19
C ALA A 11 -10.30 12.45 -11.92
N GLY A 12 -10.68 13.39 -11.06
CA GLY A 12 -9.75 14.44 -10.64
C GLY A 12 -8.88 13.92 -9.49
N GLU A 13 -9.25 14.36 -8.30
CA GLU A 13 -8.62 13.92 -7.08
C GLU A 13 -9.29 12.66 -6.54
N ILE A 14 -8.55 11.55 -6.46
CA ILE A 14 -9.11 10.22 -6.14
C ILE A 14 -9.06 9.93 -4.63
N GLY A 15 -8.20 10.63 -3.90
CA GLY A 15 -8.16 10.54 -2.45
C GLY A 15 -7.43 11.74 -1.87
N ARG A 16 -8.19 12.67 -1.27
CA ARG A 16 -7.65 13.76 -0.42
C ARG A 16 -6.93 13.23 0.82
N SER A 17 -7.33 12.04 1.27
CA SER A 17 -6.75 11.33 2.41
C SER A 17 -6.90 9.83 2.19
N LEU A 18 -5.94 9.21 1.51
CA LEU A 18 -5.85 7.76 1.50
C LEU A 18 -5.42 7.33 2.90
N LYS A 19 -6.25 6.51 3.55
CA LYS A 19 -5.93 5.94 4.85
C LYS A 19 -4.68 5.07 4.71
N VAL A 20 -3.59 5.48 5.33
CA VAL A 20 -2.37 4.67 5.42
C VAL A 20 -2.52 3.76 6.63
N ALA A 21 -2.66 2.46 6.40
CA ALA A 21 -2.69 1.49 7.48
C ALA A 21 -1.26 1.27 8.03
N VAL A 22 -1.15 1.11 9.34
CA VAL A 22 0.08 0.63 9.98
C VAL A 22 0.01 -0.89 10.03
N LEU A 23 0.85 -1.53 9.25
CA LEU A 23 0.97 -2.98 9.19
C LEU A 23 2.29 -3.39 9.86
N LEU A 24 2.20 -4.27 10.86
CA LEU A 24 3.34 -4.94 11.44
C LEU A 24 3.38 -6.37 10.91
N LYS A 25 4.45 -6.71 10.18
CA LYS A 25 4.70 -8.08 9.76
C LYS A 25 5.66 -8.76 10.74
N LEU A 26 5.17 -9.80 11.40
CA LEU A 26 5.93 -10.61 12.34
C LEU A 26 6.38 -11.89 11.64
N ARG A 27 7.68 -12.17 11.63
CA ARG A 27 8.21 -13.46 11.14
C ARG A 27 8.38 -14.41 12.33
N ASN A 28 7.71 -15.56 12.29
CA ASN A 28 7.78 -16.57 13.35
C ASN A 28 9.02 -17.47 13.19
N ALA A 29 10.22 -16.91 13.35
CA ALA A 29 11.47 -17.67 13.24
C ALA A 29 12.17 -17.82 14.60
N LYS A 30 12.84 -18.96 14.82
CA LYS A 30 13.64 -19.19 16.04
C LYS A 30 14.77 -18.16 16.20
N ALA A 31 15.36 -17.73 15.08
CA ALA A 31 16.36 -16.67 15.04
C ALA A 31 15.83 -15.32 15.55
N ASP A 32 14.51 -15.10 15.47
CA ASP A 32 13.82 -13.90 15.94
C ASP A 32 13.19 -14.10 17.34
N GLY A 33 13.48 -15.22 18.00
CA GLY A 33 13.02 -15.53 19.36
C GLY A 33 11.59 -16.06 19.49
N LEU A 34 10.91 -16.35 18.37
CA LEU A 34 9.55 -16.90 18.36
C LEU A 34 9.57 -18.41 18.12
N GLY A 35 9.94 -18.85 16.90
CA GLY A 35 10.27 -20.24 16.54
C GLY A 35 9.32 -21.32 17.02
N LEU A 36 8.06 -20.99 17.27
CA LEU A 36 7.05 -21.86 17.88
C LEU A 36 5.70 -21.55 17.24
N PRO A 37 4.82 -22.54 17.01
CA PRO A 37 3.50 -22.28 16.45
C PRO A 37 2.73 -21.26 17.30
N LEU A 38 2.33 -20.16 16.68
CA LEU A 38 1.56 -19.11 17.35
C LEU A 38 0.08 -19.45 17.26
N PRO A 39 -0.64 -19.62 18.39
CA PRO A 39 -2.06 -19.90 18.38
C PRO A 39 -2.85 -18.68 17.88
N ALA A 40 -3.98 -18.93 17.22
CA ALA A 40 -4.92 -17.88 16.87
C ALA A 40 -5.35 -17.12 18.13
N GLY A 41 -5.36 -15.80 18.06
CA GLY A 41 -5.57 -14.98 19.26
C GLY A 41 -5.33 -13.51 19.03
N VAL A 42 -5.59 -12.75 20.09
CA VAL A 42 -5.41 -11.30 20.10
C VAL A 42 -3.97 -10.97 20.47
N VAL A 43 -3.29 -10.20 19.61
CA VAL A 43 -1.94 -9.71 19.84
C VAL A 43 -2.00 -8.22 20.16
N ARG A 44 -1.33 -7.83 21.23
CA ARG A 44 -1.18 -6.43 21.65
C ARG A 44 0.26 -5.98 21.44
N VAL A 45 0.43 -4.87 20.72
CA VAL A 45 1.74 -4.30 20.45
C VAL A 45 2.00 -3.12 21.37
N TYR A 46 3.18 -3.14 21.99
CA TYR A 46 3.68 -2.08 22.82
C TYR A 46 5.02 -1.59 22.29
N GLN A 47 5.27 -0.29 22.38
CA GLN A 47 6.54 0.35 22.05
C GLN A 47 7.12 0.99 23.31
N ARG A 48 8.44 0.93 23.47
CA ARG A 48 9.12 1.68 24.53
C ARG A 48 9.26 3.14 24.10
N ASP A 49 8.81 4.07 24.95
CA ASP A 49 8.98 5.50 24.72
C ASP A 49 10.43 5.96 25.02
N SER A 50 10.73 7.23 24.74
CA SER A 50 12.07 7.81 24.97
C SER A 50 12.48 7.88 26.45
N ALA A 51 11.54 7.74 27.38
CA ALA A 51 11.77 7.71 28.82
C ALA A 51 11.83 6.28 29.39
N GLY A 52 11.72 5.25 28.53
CA GLY A 52 11.73 3.84 28.93
C GLY A 52 10.37 3.28 29.33
N GLY A 53 9.31 4.08 29.28
CA GLY A 53 7.93 3.67 29.52
C GLY A 53 7.40 2.75 28.42
N THR A 54 6.42 1.91 28.74
CA THR A 54 5.78 1.01 27.77
C THR A 54 4.46 1.64 27.31
N GLN A 55 4.39 2.00 26.03
CA GLN A 55 3.21 2.62 25.41
C GLN A 55 2.47 1.60 24.55
N PHE A 56 1.16 1.49 24.71
CA PHE A 56 0.31 0.68 23.84
C PHE A 56 0.20 1.32 22.44
N VAL A 57 0.45 0.54 21.40
CA VAL A 57 0.47 0.99 20.00
C VAL A 57 -0.77 0.52 19.24
N GLY A 58 -1.24 -0.70 19.51
CA GLY A 58 -2.40 -1.27 18.82
C GLY A 58 -2.64 -2.73 19.16
N GLU A 59 -3.78 -3.23 18.70
CA GLU A 59 -4.23 -4.60 18.90
C GLU A 59 -4.80 -5.13 17.58
N ASP A 60 -4.47 -6.36 17.23
CA ASP A 60 -5.11 -7.09 16.13
C ASP A 60 -5.19 -8.59 16.45
N ARG A 61 -6.03 -9.33 15.74
CA ARG A 61 -6.17 -10.78 15.87
C ARG A 61 -5.38 -11.49 14.77
N ILE A 62 -4.60 -12.50 15.15
CA ILE A 62 -3.92 -13.40 14.22
C ILE A 62 -4.63 -14.75 14.16
N ASP A 63 -4.51 -15.43 13.01
CA ASP A 63 -4.82 -16.84 12.88
C ASP A 63 -3.68 -17.71 13.39
N HIS A 64 -3.90 -19.02 13.44
CA HIS A 64 -2.86 -19.99 13.75
C HIS A 64 -1.69 -19.81 12.76
N THR A 65 -0.52 -19.40 13.26
CA THR A 65 0.65 -19.13 12.44
C THR A 65 1.71 -20.21 12.71
N PRO A 66 1.99 -21.10 11.75
CA PRO A 66 3.02 -22.12 11.87
C PRO A 66 4.42 -21.55 12.13
N GLU A 67 5.33 -22.41 12.58
CA GLU A 67 6.75 -22.07 12.63
C GLU A 67 7.25 -21.67 11.23
N ASN A 68 8.09 -20.63 11.17
CA ASN A 68 8.69 -20.05 9.97
C ASN A 68 7.72 -19.34 9.01
N GLU A 69 6.44 -19.22 9.37
CA GLU A 69 5.48 -18.37 8.64
C GLU A 69 5.43 -16.94 9.21
N SER A 70 4.74 -16.04 8.51
CA SER A 70 4.59 -14.65 8.95
C SER A 70 3.15 -14.34 9.32
N ALA A 71 2.96 -13.65 10.43
CA ALA A 71 1.69 -13.02 10.79
C ALA A 71 1.71 -11.54 10.40
N GLU A 72 0.56 -10.99 10.00
CA GLU A 72 0.39 -9.57 9.71
C GLU A 72 -0.63 -8.98 10.69
N LEU A 73 -0.29 -7.84 11.28
CA LEU A 73 -1.09 -7.15 12.28
C LEU A 73 -1.39 -5.74 11.80
N THR A 74 -2.66 -5.37 11.74
CA THR A 74 -3.11 -4.01 11.44
C THR A 74 -3.29 -3.23 12.72
N LEU A 75 -2.32 -2.37 13.06
CA LEU A 75 -2.30 -1.62 14.32
C LEU A 75 -3.13 -0.33 14.28
N GLY A 76 -3.82 -0.06 13.17
CA GLY A 76 -4.67 1.10 12.97
C GLY A 76 -4.24 1.96 11.77
N GLN A 77 -4.66 3.22 11.77
CA GLN A 77 -4.30 4.19 10.73
C GLN A 77 -3.11 5.04 11.22
N ALA A 78 -2.12 5.25 10.35
CA ALA A 78 -1.02 6.15 10.62
C ALA A 78 -1.57 7.59 10.68
N PHE A 79 -1.36 8.28 11.80
CA PHE A 79 -1.72 9.69 11.93
C PHE A 79 -0.63 10.64 11.42
N ASP A 80 0.61 10.14 11.34
CA ASP A 80 1.82 10.87 10.97
C ASP A 80 2.36 10.52 9.58
N VAL A 81 1.65 9.67 8.83
CA VAL A 81 1.93 9.40 7.42
C VAL A 81 0.65 9.59 6.62
N THR A 82 0.69 10.48 5.63
CA THR A 82 -0.47 10.78 4.77
C THR A 82 -0.12 10.49 3.31
N ALA A 83 -1.13 10.09 2.53
CA ALA A 83 -0.99 9.86 1.10
C ALA A 83 -2.14 10.51 0.33
N ARG A 84 -1.83 11.18 -0.77
CA ARG A 84 -2.78 11.84 -1.65
C ARG A 84 -2.59 11.36 -3.08
N LYS A 85 -3.67 10.88 -3.72
CA LYS A 85 -3.65 10.38 -5.10
C LYS A 85 -4.44 11.28 -6.04
N THR A 86 -3.81 11.63 -7.15
CA THR A 86 -4.38 12.46 -8.22
C THR A 86 -4.19 11.75 -9.55
N GLN A 87 -5.25 11.70 -10.38
CA GLN A 87 -5.09 11.35 -11.79
C GLN A 87 -4.65 12.61 -12.54
N THR A 88 -3.48 12.53 -13.15
CA THR A 88 -2.83 13.64 -13.85
C THR A 88 -3.14 13.67 -15.34
N ASP A 89 -3.53 12.54 -15.92
CA ASP A 89 -3.90 12.41 -17.34
C ASP A 89 -4.82 11.19 -17.51
N PHE A 90 -5.73 11.26 -18.48
CA PHE A 90 -6.64 10.17 -18.84
C PHE A 90 -6.94 10.22 -20.34
N ARG A 91 -6.82 9.06 -21.00
CA ARG A 91 -7.05 8.92 -22.44
C ARG A 91 -7.86 7.66 -22.71
N VAL A 92 -8.80 7.78 -23.63
CA VAL A 92 -9.50 6.64 -24.20
C VAL A 92 -8.81 6.32 -25.52
N LEU A 93 -8.24 5.12 -25.64
CA LEU A 93 -7.45 4.72 -26.80
C LEU A 93 -8.27 3.96 -27.85
N SER A 94 -9.22 3.13 -27.40
CA SER A 94 -10.17 2.47 -28.30
C SER A 94 -11.52 2.20 -27.61
N THR A 95 -12.59 2.44 -28.37
CA THR A 95 -14.00 2.22 -27.99
C THR A 95 -14.80 1.54 -29.11
N GLY A 96 -14.13 0.95 -30.11
CA GLY A 96 -14.79 0.28 -31.23
C GLY A 96 -15.69 -0.87 -30.79
N LYS A 97 -16.77 -1.14 -31.53
CA LYS A 97 -17.74 -2.22 -31.23
C LYS A 97 -17.08 -3.61 -31.17
N ASP A 98 -15.99 -3.80 -31.91
CA ASP A 98 -15.27 -5.06 -32.06
C ASP A 98 -13.89 -5.08 -31.36
N GLU A 99 -13.53 -4.00 -30.65
CA GLU A 99 -12.23 -3.88 -29.97
C GLU A 99 -12.41 -3.91 -28.45
N ARG A 100 -11.49 -4.60 -27.74
CA ARG A 100 -11.41 -4.50 -26.27
C ARG A 100 -11.18 -3.04 -25.89
N ARG A 101 -11.91 -2.56 -24.88
CA ARG A 101 -11.84 -1.15 -24.49
C ARG A 101 -10.48 -0.86 -23.89
N GLN A 102 -9.81 0.17 -24.40
CA GLN A 102 -8.47 0.53 -23.95
C GLN A 102 -8.47 1.91 -23.32
N TYR A 103 -7.95 1.96 -22.10
CA TYR A 103 -7.81 3.19 -21.32
C TYR A 103 -6.36 3.36 -20.91
N GLU A 104 -5.87 4.60 -20.99
CA GLU A 104 -4.57 4.95 -20.46
C GLU A 104 -4.73 6.08 -19.44
N SER A 105 -4.12 5.90 -18.28
CA SER A 105 -4.25 6.84 -17.18
C SER A 105 -2.90 7.04 -16.49
N ALA A 106 -2.62 8.28 -16.08
CA ALA A 106 -1.43 8.62 -15.33
C ALA A 106 -1.79 9.16 -13.95
N TYR A 107 -1.05 8.75 -12.94
CA TYR A 107 -1.30 9.09 -11.55
C TYR A 107 -0.05 9.66 -10.87
N ARG A 108 -0.32 10.48 -9.86
CA ARG A 108 0.64 10.96 -8.89
C ARG A 108 0.14 10.63 -7.49
N ILE A 109 1.00 10.00 -6.69
CA ILE A 109 0.77 9.72 -5.27
C ILE A 109 1.84 10.48 -4.48
N GLU A 110 1.43 11.51 -3.76
CA GLU A 110 2.28 12.24 -2.84
C GLU A 110 2.14 11.63 -1.44
N ILE A 111 3.25 11.18 -0.87
CA ILE A 111 3.31 10.59 0.47
C ILE A 111 4.14 11.50 1.37
N LYS A 112 3.59 11.86 2.53
CA LYS A 112 4.26 12.73 3.53
C LYS A 112 4.46 11.98 4.83
N ASN A 113 5.64 12.14 5.42
CA ASN A 113 6.02 11.52 6.67
C ASN A 113 6.38 12.60 7.70
N ALA A 114 5.55 12.77 8.73
CA ALA A 114 5.78 13.71 9.83
C ALA A 114 6.62 13.10 10.96
N LYS A 115 7.00 11.82 10.88
CA LYS A 115 7.86 11.17 11.88
C LYS A 115 9.28 11.74 11.83
N LYS A 116 9.97 11.61 12.96
CA LYS A 116 11.41 11.92 13.09
C LYS A 116 12.33 10.86 12.47
N ALA A 117 11.78 9.75 11.99
CA ALA A 117 12.50 8.67 11.32
C ALA A 117 11.94 8.43 9.92
N ALA A 118 12.79 7.97 8.99
CA ALA A 118 12.35 7.57 7.66
C ALA A 118 11.44 6.33 7.75
N VAL A 119 10.47 6.23 6.83
CA VAL A 119 9.56 5.10 6.74
C VAL A 119 9.52 4.55 5.33
N THR A 120 9.20 3.26 5.18
CA THR A 120 8.89 2.68 3.88
C THR A 120 7.40 2.39 3.83
N VAL A 121 6.70 3.02 2.88
CA VAL A 121 5.28 2.83 2.64
C VAL A 121 5.10 1.86 1.48
N THR A 122 4.34 0.79 1.71
CA THR A 122 3.92 -0.13 0.64
C THR A 122 2.67 0.43 -0.02
N VAL A 123 2.77 0.76 -1.31
CA VAL A 123 1.63 1.19 -2.12
C VAL A 123 1.11 -0.03 -2.88
N LEU A 124 -0.17 -0.37 -2.68
CA LEU A 124 -0.87 -1.41 -3.41
C LEU A 124 -1.94 -0.78 -4.29
N GLU A 125 -1.84 -0.99 -5.60
CA GLU A 125 -2.82 -0.49 -6.57
C GLU A 125 -3.60 -1.65 -7.18
N PRO A 126 -4.93 -1.70 -6.95
CA PRO A 126 -5.80 -2.67 -7.60
C PRO A 126 -6.14 -2.19 -9.02
N ILE A 127 -5.49 -2.78 -10.01
CA ILE A 127 -5.64 -2.47 -11.43
C ILE A 127 -6.43 -3.59 -12.09
N ALA A 128 -7.72 -3.34 -12.36
CA ALA A 128 -8.62 -4.31 -12.96
C ALA A 128 -8.27 -4.63 -14.43
N GLY A 129 -8.73 -5.78 -14.92
CA GLY A 129 -8.52 -6.20 -16.30
C GLY A 129 -7.08 -6.63 -16.61
N ASP A 130 -6.81 -6.82 -17.90
CA ASP A 130 -5.43 -6.94 -18.40
C ASP A 130 -4.80 -5.56 -18.37
N TRP A 131 -3.57 -5.45 -17.86
CA TRP A 131 -2.91 -4.16 -17.75
C TRP A 131 -1.42 -4.25 -18.04
N ARG A 132 -0.89 -3.11 -18.50
CA ARG A 132 0.53 -2.91 -18.74
C ARG A 132 0.98 -1.58 -18.13
N MET A 133 2.03 -1.63 -17.33
CA MET A 133 2.71 -0.42 -16.89
C MET A 133 3.43 0.20 -18.08
N ILE A 134 3.09 1.45 -18.40
CA ILE A 134 3.71 2.21 -19.50
C ILE A 134 4.91 2.99 -18.97
N ASP A 135 4.77 3.59 -17.80
CA ASP A 135 5.84 4.35 -17.15
C ASP A 135 5.69 4.31 -15.63
N SER A 136 6.80 4.38 -14.89
CA SER A 136 6.79 4.50 -13.43
C SER A 136 8.08 5.12 -12.91
N SER A 137 7.96 6.06 -11.97
CA SER A 137 9.12 6.72 -11.36
C SER A 137 9.89 5.84 -10.37
N LEU A 138 9.29 4.72 -9.93
CA LEU A 138 9.88 3.77 -9.00
C LEU A 138 9.67 2.35 -9.52
N ALA A 139 10.57 1.44 -9.13
CA ALA A 139 10.42 0.03 -9.44
C ALA A 139 9.12 -0.52 -8.84
N HIS A 140 8.39 -1.29 -9.66
CA HIS A 140 7.12 -1.90 -9.29
C HIS A 140 7.20 -3.41 -9.44
N GLU A 141 6.33 -4.10 -8.70
CA GLU A 141 6.20 -5.55 -8.77
C GLU A 141 4.73 -5.91 -9.01
N LYS A 142 4.48 -6.85 -9.93
CA LYS A 142 3.15 -7.43 -10.13
C LYS A 142 2.97 -8.60 -9.15
N VAL A 143 2.43 -8.29 -7.97
CA VAL A 143 2.27 -9.28 -6.89
C VAL A 143 1.04 -10.16 -7.04
N ALA A 144 0.07 -9.73 -7.86
CA ALA A 144 -1.08 -10.53 -8.28
C ALA A 144 -1.55 -10.07 -9.67
N ALA A 145 -2.44 -10.83 -10.31
CA ALA A 145 -2.95 -10.54 -11.65
C ALA A 145 -3.46 -9.09 -11.79
N HIS A 146 -4.11 -8.56 -10.75
CA HIS A 146 -4.72 -7.23 -10.71
C HIS A 146 -4.10 -6.30 -9.66
N THR A 147 -2.87 -6.58 -9.21
CA THR A 147 -2.25 -5.80 -8.13
C THR A 147 -0.81 -5.43 -8.46
N ALA A 148 -0.55 -4.13 -8.55
CA ALA A 148 0.81 -3.58 -8.60
C ALA A 148 1.24 -3.14 -7.19
N ARG A 149 2.50 -3.40 -6.85
CA ARG A 149 3.12 -3.02 -5.57
C ARG A 149 4.34 -2.14 -5.80
N TRP A 150 4.46 -1.09 -4.99
CA TRP A 150 5.68 -0.32 -4.82
C TRP A 150 6.09 -0.28 -3.36
N ARG A 151 7.40 -0.15 -3.13
CA ARG A 151 7.97 0.25 -1.84
C ARG A 151 8.49 1.67 -1.97
N VAL A 152 7.89 2.61 -1.25
CA VAL A 152 8.22 4.03 -1.31
C VAL A 152 8.87 4.45 0.00
N THR A 153 10.17 4.71 -0.02
CA THR A 153 10.88 5.24 1.13
C THR A 153 10.66 6.74 1.23
N VAL A 154 10.16 7.20 2.38
CA VAL A 154 9.88 8.60 2.67
C VAL A 154 10.79 9.06 3.81
N PRO A 155 11.61 10.11 3.62
CA PRO A 155 12.52 10.59 4.65
C PRO A 155 11.78 11.12 5.88
N ALA A 156 12.49 11.24 7.01
CA ALA A 156 11.99 11.86 8.23
C ALA A 156 11.56 13.32 7.96
N GLY A 157 10.37 13.70 8.41
CA GLY A 157 9.82 15.06 8.23
C GLY A 157 9.62 15.49 6.76
N GLY A 158 9.72 14.56 5.80
CA GLY A 158 9.74 14.88 4.38
C GLY A 158 8.61 14.24 3.59
N SER A 159 8.74 14.28 2.26
CA SER A 159 7.78 13.70 1.33
C SER A 159 8.48 12.96 0.20
N GLN A 160 7.77 12.04 -0.44
CA GLN A 160 8.19 11.35 -1.65
C GLN A 160 6.99 11.23 -2.59
N THR A 161 7.24 11.37 -3.89
CA THR A 161 6.20 11.27 -4.91
C THR A 161 6.43 10.05 -5.80
N LEU A 162 5.38 9.22 -5.92
CA LEU A 162 5.30 8.14 -6.90
C LEU A 162 4.47 8.62 -8.09
N THR A 163 5.00 8.53 -9.30
CA THR A 163 4.23 8.72 -10.54
C THR A 163 4.23 7.43 -11.35
N TYR A 164 3.11 7.14 -12.00
CA TYR A 164 3.04 6.02 -12.93
C TYR A 164 1.95 6.24 -13.97
N ARG A 165 2.11 5.58 -15.11
CA ARG A 165 1.14 5.53 -16.20
C ARG A 165 0.85 4.08 -16.52
N VAL A 166 -0.44 3.74 -16.59
CA VAL A 166 -0.91 2.39 -16.87
C VAL A 166 -1.89 2.39 -18.02
N ARG A 167 -1.81 1.34 -18.84
CA ARG A 167 -2.81 1.01 -19.84
C ARG A 167 -3.60 -0.21 -19.39
N VAL A 168 -4.92 -0.12 -19.46
CA VAL A 168 -5.86 -1.18 -19.10
C VAL A 168 -6.68 -1.60 -20.32
N HIS A 169 -6.85 -2.90 -20.47
CA HIS A 169 -7.66 -3.56 -21.48
C HIS A 169 -8.80 -4.32 -20.79
N LEU A 170 -10.04 -3.95 -21.14
CA LEU A 170 -11.27 -4.59 -20.66
C LEU A 170 -12.03 -5.29 -21.79
#